data_AF-A0A947I1H0-F1
#
_entry.id   AF-A0A947I1H0-F1
#
_cell.length_a   1.000
_cell.length_b   1.000
_cell.length_c   1.000
_cell.angle_alpha   90.00
_cell.angle_beta   90.00
_cell.angle_gamma   90.00
#
_symmetry.space_group_name_H-M   'P 1'
#
loop_
_entity.id
_entity.type
_entity.pdbx_description
1 polymer ?
#
loop_
_entity_poly.entity_id
_entity_poly.type
_entity_poly.pdbx_seq_one_letter_code
_entity_poly.pdbx_strand_id
1 'polypeptide(L)' 'GTVADVIERILKEKGALSKKEIIAEVAKQRTVKVGTISLNLQKMPYFKRVGRAVYAFDGTKK' A
#
# COMPACT_ATOMS: atom_id res chain seq x y z
N GLY A 1 5.75 8.25 -11.03
CA GLY A 1 5.83 7.13 -10.07
C GLY A 1 4.76 6.09 -10.35
N THR A 2 5.04 4.84 -10.00
CA THR A 2 4.11 3.71 -10.05
C THR A 2 3.10 3.77 -8.91
N VAL A 3 2.07 2.90 -8.95
CA VAL A 3 1.12 2.76 -7.83
C VAL A 3 1.83 2.27 -6.57
N ALA A 4 2.86 1.42 -6.73
CA ALA A 4 3.67 0.93 -5.63
C ALA A 4 4.45 2.06 -4.93
N ASP A 5 5.04 2.99 -5.69
CA ASP A 5 5.77 4.13 -5.12
C ASP A 5 4.85 5.00 -4.25
N VAL A 6 3.59 5.17 -4.68
CA VAL A 6 2.58 5.91 -3.93
C VAL A 6 2.21 5.18 -2.63
N ILE A 7 1.94 3.87 -2.71
CA ILE A 7 1.62 3.05 -1.53
C ILE A 7 2.79 3.05 -0.53
N GLU A 8 4.02 2.91 -1.01
CA GLU A 8 5.22 2.96 -0.18
C GLU A 8 5.35 4.28 0.56
N ARG A 9 5.20 5.41 -0.13
CA ARG A 9 5.26 6.72 0.52
C ARG A 9 4.21 6.84 1.62
N ILE A 10 2.97 6.45 1.33
CA ILE A 10 1.87 6.47 2.32
C ILE A 10 2.22 5.62 3.54
N LEU A 11 2.73 4.40 3.36
CA LEU A 11 3.07 3.49 4.45
C LEU A 11 4.34 3.90 5.22
N LYS A 12 5.28 4.60 4.58
CA LYS A 12 6.44 5.20 5.24
C LYS A 12 6.04 6.41 6.09
N GLU A 13 5.12 7.24 5.59
CA GLU A 13 4.68 8.46 6.26
C GLU A 13 3.68 8.18 7.41
N LYS A 14 2.76 7.23 7.22
CA LYS A 14 1.66 6.96 8.16
C LYS A 14 1.82 5.67 8.97
N GLY A 15 2.81 4.84 8.63
CA GLY A 15 2.98 3.52 9.22
C GLY A 15 1.99 2.48 8.68
N ALA A 16 1.70 1.47 9.50
CA ALA A 16 0.84 0.36 9.12
C ALA A 16 -0.63 0.81 9.01
N LEU A 17 -1.27 0.49 7.89
CA LEU A 17 -2.66 0.89 7.59
C LEU A 17 -3.48 -0.29 7.11
N SER A 18 -4.80 -0.21 7.31
CA SER A 18 -5.72 -1.16 6.70
C SER A 18 -5.78 -0.99 5.17
N LYS A 19 -6.12 -2.06 4.46
CA LYS A 19 -6.35 -2.03 3.01
C LYS A 19 -7.32 -0.92 2.60
N LYS A 20 -8.37 -0.68 3.39
CA LYS A 20 -9.38 0.36 3.12
C LYS A 20 -8.76 1.76 3.22
N GLU A 21 -7.97 2.01 4.27
CA GLU A 21 -7.26 3.28 4.45
C GLU A 21 -6.24 3.51 3.33
N ILE A 22 -5.46 2.50 2.96
CA ILE A 22 -4.51 2.59 1.84
C ILE A 22 -5.23 2.95 0.55
N ILE A 23 -6.38 2.32 0.25
CA ILE A 23 -7.17 2.65 -0.94
C ILE A 23 -7.62 4.11 -0.91
N ALA A 24 -8.13 4.58 0.23
CA ALA A 24 -8.58 5.97 0.38
C ALA A 24 -7.43 6.97 0.21
N GLU A 25 -6.27 6.69 0.80
CA GLU A 25 -5.08 7.54 0.70
C GLU A 25 -4.49 7.58 -0.71
N VAL A 26 -4.43 6.43 -1.40
CA VAL A 26 -3.98 6.38 -2.79
C VAL A 26 -4.95 7.14 -3.70
N ALA A 27 -6.26 7.01 -3.47
CA ALA A 27 -7.29 7.71 -4.26
C ALA A 27 -7.21 9.24 -4.11
N LYS A 28 -6.74 9.76 -2.96
CA LYS A 28 -6.47 11.19 -2.78
C LYS A 28 -5.30 11.70 -3.62
N GLN A 29 -4.32 10.85 -3.90
CA GLN A 29 -3.13 11.23 -4.66
C GLN A 29 -3.27 10.96 -6.16
N ARG A 30 -4.09 9.98 -6.55
CA ARG A 30 -4.19 9.48 -7.93
C ARG A 30 -5.49 8.73 -8.20
N THR A 31 -6.04 8.93 -9.39
CA THR A 31 -7.08 8.05 -9.93
C THR A 31 -6.51 6.70 -10.37
N VAL A 32 -6.86 5.64 -9.65
CA VAL A 32 -6.47 4.25 -9.96
C VAL A 32 -7.58 3.28 -9.53
N LYS A 33 -7.71 2.17 -10.25
CA LYS A 33 -8.68 1.12 -9.88
C LYS A 33 -8.27 0.46 -8.56
N VAL A 34 -9.24 0.20 -7.69
CA VAL A 34 -9.05 -0.50 -6.41
C VAL A 34 -8.40 -1.89 -6.58
N GLY A 35 -8.72 -2.58 -7.68
CA GLY A 35 -8.11 -3.86 -8.03
C GLY A 35 -6.60 -3.77 -8.20
N THR A 36 -6.10 -2.69 -8.82
CA THR A 36 -4.67 -2.46 -9.01
C THR A 36 -3.94 -2.23 -7.69
N ILE A 37 -4.53 -1.45 -6.77
CA ILE A 37 -3.97 -1.25 -5.42
C ILE A 37 -3.90 -2.59 -4.68
N SER A 38 -5.01 -3.35 -4.72
CA SER A 38 -5.11 -4.66 -4.08
C SER A 38 -4.07 -5.65 -4.61
N LEU A 39 -3.85 -5.65 -5.93
CA LEU A 39 -2.87 -6.50 -6.59
C LEU A 39 -1.44 -6.15 -6.15
N ASN A 40 -1.09 -4.86 -6.07
CA ASN A 40 0.23 -4.44 -5.60
C ASN A 40 0.48 -4.90 -4.16
N LEU A 41 -0.48 -4.66 -3.25
CA LEU A 41 -0.40 -5.11 -1.84
C LEU A 41 -0.21 -6.62 -1.69
N GLN A 42 -0.70 -7.42 -2.64
CA GLN A 42 -0.57 -8.89 -2.60
C GLN A 42 0.69 -9.40 -3.28
N LYS A 43 1.12 -8.79 -4.39
CA LYS A 43 2.21 -9.29 -5.24
C LYS A 43 3.59 -8.82 -4.80
N MET A 44 3.67 -7.68 -4.11
CA MET A 44 4.96 -7.09 -3.76
C MET A 44 5.39 -7.54 -2.35
N PRO A 45 6.57 -8.17 -2.21
CA PRO A 45 7.00 -8.79 -0.95
C PRO A 45 7.28 -7.78 0.17
N TYR A 46 7.53 -6.52 -0.18
CA TYR A 46 7.75 -5.40 0.75
C TYR A 46 6.46 -4.76 1.27
N PHE A 47 5.28 -5.14 0.78
CA PHE A 47 3.99 -4.79 1.41
C PHE A 47 3.55 -5.93 2.32
N LYS A 48 4.09 -5.95 3.54
CA LYS A 48 3.89 -7.05 4.48
C LYS A 48 2.54 -6.90 5.17
N ARG A 49 1.70 -7.94 5.09
CA ARG A 49 0.48 -8.02 5.89
C ARG A 49 0.84 -8.31 7.35
N VAL A 50 0.53 -7.38 8.25
CA VAL A 50 0.84 -7.45 9.69
C VAL A 50 -0.39 -7.66 10.58
N GLY A 51 -1.58 -7.79 9.97
CA GLY A 51 -2.81 -8.06 10.69
C GLY A 51 -3.99 -8.37 9.78
N ARG A 52 -5.21 -8.26 10.30
CA ARG A 52 -6.44 -8.47 9.53
C ARG A 52 -6.62 -7.36 8.49
N ALA A 53 -6.13 -7.62 7.29
CA ALA A 53 -6.09 -6.67 6.18
C ALA A 53 -5.30 -5.38 6.49
N VAL A 54 -4.34 -5.43 7.41
CA VAL A 54 -3.42 -4.34 7.73
C VAL A 54 -2.07 -4.64 7.07
N TYR A 55 -1.50 -3.63 6.40
CA TYR A 55 -0.24 -3.72 5.68
C TYR A 55 0.76 -2.70 6.22
N ALA A 56 2.03 -3.09 6.27
CA ALA A 56 3.16 -2.24 6.58
C ALA A 56 4.18 -2.31 5.42
N PHE A 57 5.01 -1.28 5.30
CA PHE A 57 6.14 -1.29 4.37
C PHE A 57 7.37 -1.93 5.05
N ASP A 58 7.95 -2.93 4.41
CA ASP A 58 9.18 -3.60 4.81
C ASP A 58 10.28 -3.28 3.79
N GLY A 59 11.06 -2.23 4.08
CA GLY A 59 12.12 -1.76 3.19
C GLY A 59 13.27 -2.75 2.98
N THR A 60 13.37 -3.80 3.80
CA THR A 60 14.41 -4.83 3.65
C THR A 60 14.11 -5.80 2.50
N LYS A 61 12.86 -5.82 2.01
CA LYS A 61 12.36 -6.73 0.97
C LYS A 61 12.10 -6.05 -0.37
N LYS A 62 12.52 -4.78 -0.50
CA LYS A 62 12.31 -3.99 -1.71
C LYS A 62 13.45 -4.20 -2.70
#